data_AF-A0A6C2YMA3-F1
#
_entry.id   AF-A0A6C2YMA3-F1
#
_cell.length_a   1.000
_cell.length_b   1.000
_cell.length_c   1.000
_cell.angle_alpha   90.00
_cell.angle_beta   90.00
_cell.angle_gamma   90.00
#
_symmetry.space_group_name_H-M   'P 1'
#
loop_
_entity.id
_entity.type
_entity.pdbx_description
1 polymer ?
#
loop_
_entity_poly.entity_id
_entity_poly.type
_entity_poly.pdbx_seq_one_letter_code
_entity_poly.pdbx_strand_id
1 'polypeptide(L)'
;MKSVWIYLFVVGTIFMRHQGANAEPFFLEVGPAIKGIRELEVILKPSDLANDPTRIADFANMKAWAITGSMKSPQPIQLALSVNKLRADINVGSLNQNAAVVAYAESIFGVEQEHLKRFFSKSVIGEPEQLNRISPNPIAALEIVPFFEDDGSVRLTAYEHGVLLRRSEFTIIDRDFDDHGSPFETWIRSDESGAATWVPPGDGEFSIFLRRSVEQLGQYNQLEYARINDEAVLTIHLPLVDSGRDALIHRVKIAAIQNFLGPLVLFFFLGFFAKIVGSPIEFPEMGYRLIVIYLLLSIGYEGGHQLRADGNITQSILPLFVGFMTNVMVGLSAILILHKLFRFDTANSCALGALYGSDSAGLFAVALSLVRGFHLPVEGFMSAMLAVMELPGILVGIILFRIWTKSTTPTDHSSDHSLRTILFHELRSPGVLLLLGGIIVGYITVPSEYIKTEPFFIDPFKGVMCLFLFENGLKAGSQLSTLRNGIWKLALFGICFPLIAGALGLLIAKLIGLSVGSAILFAILASAPSNIAAPAAMRIAIPQANPGIYFTTSLGISFPTLVILGVPLFYILSQLLY
;
A
#
# COMPACT_ATOMS: atom_id res chain seq x y z
N MET A 1 29.16 32.14 12.52
CA MET A 1 27.77 32.63 12.76
C MET A 1 27.14 33.40 11.59
N LYS A 2 27.71 33.42 10.37
CA LYS A 2 27.08 34.01 9.17
C LYS A 2 26.75 33.01 8.05
N SER A 3 26.94 31.72 8.29
CA SER A 3 26.72 30.62 7.34
C SER A 3 25.46 29.78 7.64
N VAL A 4 24.73 30.09 8.72
CA VAL A 4 23.49 29.39 9.13
C VAL A 4 22.23 30.05 8.51
N TRP A 5 22.32 31.32 8.10
CA TRP A 5 21.19 32.07 7.54
C TRP A 5 20.94 31.84 6.05
N ILE A 6 21.91 31.28 5.31
CA ILE A 6 21.78 31.04 3.87
C ILE A 6 21.09 29.68 3.59
N TYR A 7 21.16 28.72 4.52
CA TYR A 7 20.44 27.44 4.39
C TYR A 7 18.96 27.53 4.79
N LEU A 8 18.58 28.49 5.63
CA LEU A 8 17.17 28.75 5.98
C LEU A 8 16.40 29.50 4.89
N PHE A 9 17.08 30.08 3.90
CA PHE A 9 16.43 30.85 2.82
C PHE A 9 16.05 30.00 1.60
N VAL A 10 16.60 28.79 1.46
CA VAL A 10 16.28 27.85 0.36
C VAL A 10 15.12 26.92 0.71
N VAL A 11 14.81 26.72 2.00
CA VAL A 11 13.64 25.94 2.44
C VAL A 11 12.36 26.81 2.51
N GLY A 12 12.51 28.14 2.58
CA GLY A 12 11.39 29.09 2.73
C GLY A 12 10.68 29.51 1.43
N THR A 13 11.17 29.12 0.25
CA THR A 13 10.61 29.59 -1.04
C THR A 13 9.75 28.56 -1.78
N ILE A 14 9.55 27.36 -1.21
CA ILE A 14 8.65 26.33 -1.77
C ILE A 14 7.21 26.46 -1.20
N PHE A 15 7.00 27.26 -0.15
CA PHE A 15 5.70 27.39 0.53
C PHE A 15 4.79 28.52 0.04
N MET A 16 5.04 29.12 -1.13
CA MET A 16 4.15 30.13 -1.71
C MET A 16 3.86 29.87 -3.19
N ARG A 17 3.03 28.87 -3.46
CA ARG A 17 2.13 28.83 -4.63
C ARG A 17 1.09 27.73 -4.47
N HIS A 18 -0.04 28.11 -3.89
CA HIS A 18 -1.41 27.70 -4.25
C HIS A 18 -2.35 28.09 -3.10
N GLN A 19 -2.70 29.38 -3.03
CA GLN A 19 -3.97 29.78 -2.45
C GLN A 19 -4.93 30.01 -3.61
N GLY A 20 -5.57 28.92 -4.03
CA GLY A 20 -6.82 28.94 -4.78
C GLY A 20 -7.74 27.97 -4.06
N ALA A 21 -8.76 28.49 -3.41
CA ALA A 21 -9.82 27.70 -2.78
C ALA A 21 -10.57 26.92 -3.86
N ASN A 22 -10.15 25.69 -4.12
CA ASN A 22 -10.81 24.76 -5.02
C ASN A 22 -11.62 23.79 -4.16
N ALA A 23 -12.93 23.69 -4.40
CA ALA A 23 -13.67 22.57 -3.83
C ALA A 23 -13.13 21.30 -4.50
N GLU A 24 -12.74 20.31 -3.71
CA GLU A 24 -11.96 19.17 -4.16
C GLU A 24 -12.88 18.11 -4.82
N PRO A 25 -12.51 17.57 -6.01
CA PRO A 25 -13.34 16.62 -6.73
C PRO A 25 -13.37 15.25 -6.01
N PHE A 26 -14.55 14.62 -6.00
CA PHE A 26 -14.70 13.21 -5.63
C PHE A 26 -14.72 12.34 -6.89
N PHE A 27 -14.14 11.16 -6.78
CA PHE A 27 -14.03 10.18 -7.85
C PHE A 27 -14.98 9.02 -7.57
N LEU A 28 -15.58 8.49 -8.62
CA LEU A 28 -16.18 7.18 -8.57
C LEU A 28 -15.17 6.17 -9.09
N GLU A 29 -15.11 5.02 -8.44
CA GLU A 29 -14.37 3.86 -8.91
C GLU A 29 -15.28 2.64 -8.89
N VAL A 30 -15.44 1.98 -10.04
CA VAL A 30 -16.13 0.70 -10.12
C VAL A 30 -15.08 -0.42 -10.13
N GLY A 31 -15.03 -1.17 -9.04
CA GLY A 31 -14.10 -2.27 -8.85
C GLY A 31 -14.39 -3.51 -9.71
N PRO A 32 -13.53 -4.53 -9.62
CA PRO A 32 -13.68 -5.79 -10.35
C PRO A 32 -14.96 -6.55 -9.93
N ALA A 33 -15.45 -7.43 -10.81
CA ALA A 33 -16.63 -8.24 -10.52
C ALA A 33 -16.25 -9.48 -9.70
N ILE A 34 -16.69 -9.55 -8.45
CA ILE A 34 -16.53 -10.72 -7.58
C ILE A 34 -17.88 -11.41 -7.44
N LYS A 35 -17.99 -12.65 -7.92
CA LYS A 35 -19.24 -13.46 -7.88
C LYS A 35 -20.47 -12.77 -8.49
N GLY A 36 -20.27 -11.91 -9.49
CA GLY A 36 -21.35 -11.18 -10.17
C GLY A 36 -21.77 -9.88 -9.49
N ILE A 37 -21.00 -9.40 -8.51
CA ILE A 37 -21.18 -8.11 -7.86
C ILE A 37 -19.91 -7.28 -8.12
N ARG A 38 -20.09 -6.03 -8.58
CA ARG A 38 -19.02 -5.02 -8.63
C ARG A 38 -19.24 -4.03 -7.50
N GLU A 39 -18.18 -3.68 -6.78
CA GLU A 39 -18.23 -2.65 -5.75
C GLU A 39 -18.01 -1.28 -6.40
N LEU A 40 -18.91 -0.33 -6.17
CA LEU A 40 -18.73 1.08 -6.47
C LEU A 40 -18.19 1.76 -5.21
N GLU A 41 -17.04 2.41 -5.31
CA GLU A 41 -16.45 3.21 -4.24
C GLU A 41 -16.46 4.69 -4.62
N VAL A 42 -16.84 5.55 -3.68
CA VAL A 42 -16.64 6.99 -3.77
C VAL A 42 -15.31 7.31 -3.11
N ILE A 43 -14.32 7.66 -3.93
CA ILE A 43 -12.99 8.05 -3.48
C ILE A 43 -12.97 9.56 -3.33
N LEU A 44 -12.70 10.02 -2.10
CA LEU A 44 -12.37 11.41 -1.83
C LEU A 44 -10.85 11.50 -1.82
N LYS A 45 -10.29 12.55 -2.46
CA LYS A 45 -8.84 12.73 -2.49
C LYS A 45 -8.30 12.72 -1.05
N PRO A 46 -7.17 12.04 -0.76
CA PRO A 46 -6.69 11.84 0.62
C PRO A 46 -6.51 13.11 1.45
N SER A 47 -6.35 14.26 0.80
CA SER A 47 -6.34 15.58 1.45
C SER A 47 -7.63 15.91 2.23
N ASP A 48 -8.75 15.25 1.97
CA ASP A 48 -10.07 15.71 2.43
C ASP A 48 -10.87 14.71 3.28
N LEU A 49 -10.73 13.38 3.10
CA LEU A 49 -11.43 12.40 3.96
C LEU A 49 -10.69 12.09 5.26
N ALA A 50 -9.36 12.10 5.23
CA ALA A 50 -8.56 11.91 6.43
C ALA A 50 -8.68 13.10 7.40
N ASN A 51 -9.21 14.24 6.94
CA ASN A 51 -9.07 15.52 7.62
C ASN A 51 -10.34 16.01 8.33
N ASP A 52 -11.53 15.50 8.03
CA ASP A 52 -12.75 15.85 8.79
C ASP A 52 -13.91 14.83 8.66
N PRO A 53 -14.16 13.98 9.69
CA PRO A 53 -15.30 13.06 9.70
C PRO A 53 -16.68 13.75 9.72
N THR A 54 -16.75 15.08 9.91
CA THR A 54 -18.02 15.83 9.84
C THR A 54 -18.49 16.11 8.39
N ARG A 55 -17.61 15.98 7.39
CA ARG A 55 -17.95 16.23 5.98
C ARG A 55 -18.67 15.07 5.29
N ILE A 56 -18.81 13.91 5.93
CA ILE A 56 -19.70 12.83 5.45
C ILE A 56 -21.13 13.35 5.28
N ALA A 57 -21.55 14.32 6.10
CA ALA A 57 -22.84 14.99 5.98
C ALA A 57 -22.99 15.80 4.67
N ASP A 58 -21.89 16.32 4.09
CA ASP A 58 -21.89 17.02 2.80
C ASP A 58 -22.31 16.07 1.66
N PHE A 59 -22.12 14.76 1.85
CA PHE A 59 -22.47 13.70 0.90
C PHE A 59 -23.82 13.04 1.21
N ALA A 60 -24.55 13.48 2.25
CA ALA A 60 -25.84 12.89 2.61
C ALA A 60 -26.89 13.03 1.50
N ASN A 61 -26.73 14.02 0.62
CA ASN A 61 -27.61 14.26 -0.53
C ASN A 61 -27.07 13.69 -1.86
N MET A 62 -25.93 12.98 -1.82
CA MET A 62 -25.35 12.38 -3.02
C MET A 62 -26.32 11.34 -3.58
N LYS A 63 -26.67 11.49 -4.84
CA LYS A 63 -27.47 10.50 -5.56
C LYS A 63 -26.56 9.78 -6.53
N ALA A 64 -26.61 8.45 -6.50
CA ALA A 64 -25.89 7.62 -7.43
C ALA A 64 -26.83 6.77 -8.27
N TRP A 65 -26.38 6.47 -9.48
CA TRP A 65 -27.04 5.55 -10.40
C TRP A 65 -26.01 4.65 -11.07
N ALA A 66 -26.42 3.47 -11.51
CA ALA A 66 -25.65 2.72 -12.50
C ALA A 66 -26.48 2.24 -13.67
N ILE A 67 -25.82 2.13 -14.80
CA ILE A 67 -26.27 1.40 -15.99
C ILE A 67 -25.37 0.19 -16.11
N THR A 68 -25.94 -0.99 -16.22
CA THR A 68 -25.23 -2.21 -16.62
C THR A 68 -25.56 -2.52 -18.08
N GLY A 69 -24.70 -3.22 -18.81
CA GLY A 69 -24.85 -3.45 -20.26
C GLY A 69 -26.15 -4.15 -20.69
N SER A 70 -26.91 -4.74 -19.76
CA SER A 70 -28.24 -5.31 -20.02
C SER A 70 -29.39 -4.29 -19.87
N MET A 71 -29.12 -3.10 -19.33
CA MET A 71 -30.12 -2.09 -18.99
C MET A 71 -30.10 -0.91 -19.96
N LYS A 72 -31.29 -0.40 -20.32
CA LYS A 72 -31.45 0.77 -21.20
C LYS A 72 -31.52 2.10 -20.43
N SER A 73 -31.67 2.06 -19.11
CA SER A 73 -31.87 3.25 -18.28
C SER A 73 -31.10 3.14 -16.96
N PRO A 74 -30.59 4.26 -16.40
CA PRO A 74 -29.91 4.27 -15.11
C PRO A 74 -30.84 3.81 -13.99
N GLN A 75 -30.35 2.93 -13.13
CA GLN A 75 -31.02 2.52 -11.89
C GLN A 75 -30.40 3.24 -10.70
N PRO A 76 -31.21 3.77 -9.76
CA PRO A 76 -30.68 4.39 -8.56
C PRO A 76 -29.95 3.36 -7.70
N ILE A 77 -28.81 3.77 -7.14
CA ILE A 77 -28.01 2.97 -6.23
C ILE A 77 -28.01 3.64 -4.87
N GLN A 78 -28.26 2.85 -3.83
CA GLN A 78 -28.12 3.31 -2.47
C GLN A 78 -26.67 3.18 -2.03
N LEU A 79 -26.04 4.32 -1.77
CA LEU A 79 -24.70 4.36 -1.18
C LEU A 79 -24.82 4.05 0.31
N ALA A 80 -24.05 3.08 0.76
CA ALA A 80 -23.87 2.72 2.16
C ALA A 80 -22.55 3.28 2.66
N LEU A 81 -22.57 3.87 3.85
CA LEU A 81 -21.35 4.25 4.54
C LEU A 81 -20.68 2.99 5.09
N SER A 82 -19.41 2.79 4.74
CA SER A 82 -18.58 1.69 5.23
C SER A 82 -17.20 2.25 5.55
N VAL A 83 -16.74 2.15 6.80
CA VAL A 83 -15.42 2.57 7.33
C VAL A 83 -14.74 3.69 6.51
N ASN A 84 -15.13 4.95 6.75
CA ASN A 84 -14.62 6.16 6.09
C ASN A 84 -14.72 6.19 4.55
N LYS A 85 -15.55 5.33 3.95
CA LYS A 85 -15.81 5.25 2.51
C LYS A 85 -17.31 5.22 2.25
N LEU A 86 -17.73 5.80 1.13
CA LEU A 86 -19.08 5.63 0.60
C LEU A 86 -19.03 4.54 -0.47
N ARG A 87 -19.84 3.48 -0.32
CA ARG A 87 -19.77 2.29 -1.18
C ARG A 87 -21.15 1.80 -1.60
N ALA A 88 -21.23 1.08 -2.70
CA ALA A 88 -22.43 0.35 -3.09
C ALA A 88 -22.15 -0.86 -3.96
N ASP A 89 -23.03 -1.85 -3.87
CA ASP A 89 -22.95 -3.06 -4.68
C ASP A 89 -23.75 -2.92 -5.98
N ILE A 90 -23.10 -3.16 -7.10
CA ILE A 90 -23.70 -3.21 -8.44
C ILE A 90 -23.78 -4.67 -8.87
N ASN A 91 -25.00 -5.19 -8.97
CA ASN A 91 -25.20 -6.55 -9.45
C ASN A 91 -25.11 -6.60 -10.98
N VAL A 92 -24.09 -7.32 -11.49
CA VAL A 92 -23.85 -7.53 -12.93
C VAL A 92 -24.19 -8.95 -13.39
N GLY A 93 -24.61 -9.83 -12.46
CA GLY A 93 -24.91 -11.23 -12.71
C GLY A 93 -23.65 -12.10 -12.81
N SER A 94 -23.75 -13.36 -12.39
CA SER A 94 -22.62 -14.29 -12.28
C SER A 94 -22.04 -14.77 -13.61
N LEU A 95 -22.78 -14.62 -14.72
CA LEU A 95 -22.42 -15.13 -16.05
C LEU A 95 -21.70 -14.11 -16.94
N ASN A 96 -21.63 -12.83 -16.55
CA ASN A 96 -21.08 -11.78 -17.39
C ASN A 96 -20.22 -10.80 -16.59
N GLN A 97 -19.07 -11.30 -16.10
CA GLN A 97 -18.15 -10.50 -15.28
C GLN A 97 -17.62 -9.27 -16.01
N ASN A 98 -17.54 -9.30 -17.35
CA ASN A 98 -17.08 -8.17 -18.17
C ASN A 98 -18.18 -7.21 -18.61
N ALA A 99 -19.41 -7.37 -18.10
CA ALA A 99 -20.51 -6.49 -18.45
C ALA A 99 -20.14 -5.03 -18.24
N ALA A 100 -20.46 -4.18 -19.22
CA ALA A 100 -20.31 -2.74 -19.10
C ALA A 100 -21.06 -2.24 -17.87
N VAL A 101 -20.38 -1.46 -17.04
CA VAL A 101 -20.97 -0.71 -15.94
C VAL A 101 -20.57 0.74 -16.08
N VAL A 102 -21.57 1.59 -15.97
CA VAL A 102 -21.39 3.02 -15.88
C VAL A 102 -22.06 3.51 -14.62
N ALA A 103 -21.26 3.98 -13.68
CA ALA A 103 -21.73 4.57 -12.44
C ALA A 103 -21.71 6.10 -12.54
N TYR A 104 -22.71 6.74 -11.95
CA TYR A 104 -22.88 8.19 -11.92
C TYR A 104 -23.14 8.63 -10.49
N ALA A 105 -22.63 9.78 -10.10
CA ALA A 105 -23.01 10.43 -8.86
C ALA A 105 -23.07 11.96 -9.06
N GLU A 106 -24.13 12.56 -8.52
CA GLU A 106 -24.26 14.02 -8.44
C GLU A 106 -24.19 14.47 -6.98
N SER A 107 -23.52 15.60 -6.74
CA SER A 107 -23.57 16.29 -5.45
C SER A 107 -23.56 17.80 -5.62
N ILE A 108 -24.24 18.48 -4.68
CA ILE A 108 -24.29 19.94 -4.58
C ILE A 108 -23.68 20.30 -3.23
N PHE A 109 -22.55 21.01 -3.25
CA PHE A 109 -21.81 21.37 -2.03
C PHE A 109 -22.27 22.70 -1.41
N GLY A 110 -23.18 23.41 -2.07
CA GLY A 110 -23.75 24.67 -1.59
C GLY A 110 -23.18 25.90 -2.27
N VAL A 111 -23.43 27.05 -1.65
CA VAL A 111 -23.06 28.38 -2.18
C VAL A 111 -21.81 28.88 -1.49
N GLU A 112 -20.77 29.15 -2.26
CA GLU A 112 -19.50 29.71 -1.78
C GLU A 112 -19.11 30.92 -2.64
N GLN A 113 -18.82 32.05 -2.00
CA GLN A 113 -18.43 33.30 -2.70
C GLN A 113 -19.37 33.64 -3.88
N GLU A 114 -20.69 33.63 -3.64
CA GLU A 114 -21.75 33.90 -4.62
C GLU A 114 -21.88 32.88 -5.77
N HIS A 115 -21.21 31.73 -5.69
CA HIS A 115 -21.30 30.68 -6.70
C HIS A 115 -21.83 29.37 -6.11
N LEU A 116 -22.79 28.74 -6.80
CA LEU A 116 -23.26 27.38 -6.50
C LEU A 116 -22.30 26.36 -7.13
N LYS A 117 -21.74 25.44 -6.34
CA LYS A 117 -20.85 24.39 -6.84
C LYS A 117 -21.59 23.06 -7.00
N ARG A 118 -21.49 22.44 -8.17
CA ARG A 118 -22.07 21.12 -8.47
C ARG A 118 -21.03 20.21 -9.11
N PHE A 119 -21.02 18.95 -8.69
CA PHE A 119 -20.09 17.94 -9.19
C PHE A 119 -20.84 16.77 -9.78
N PHE A 120 -20.35 16.30 -10.94
CA PHE A 120 -20.90 15.20 -11.71
C PHE A 120 -19.78 14.18 -11.95
N SER A 121 -19.78 13.09 -11.18
CA SER A 121 -18.75 12.07 -11.29
C SER A 121 -19.28 10.86 -12.04
N LYS A 122 -18.44 10.28 -12.90
CA LYS A 122 -18.74 9.14 -13.74
C LYS A 122 -17.59 8.15 -13.72
N SER A 123 -17.88 6.86 -13.63
CA SER A 123 -16.89 5.79 -13.78
C SER A 123 -17.38 4.76 -14.78
N VAL A 124 -16.47 4.25 -15.62
CA VAL A 124 -16.77 3.26 -16.66
C VAL A 124 -15.85 2.05 -16.57
N ILE A 125 -16.41 0.85 -16.71
CA ILE A 125 -15.66 -0.42 -16.78
C ILE A 125 -16.44 -1.46 -17.60
N GLY A 126 -15.77 -2.40 -18.26
CA GLY A 126 -16.38 -3.50 -19.02
C GLY A 126 -16.16 -3.40 -20.54
N GLU A 127 -16.85 -4.25 -21.30
CA GLU A 127 -16.61 -4.40 -22.75
C GLU A 127 -16.79 -3.07 -23.52
N PRO A 128 -15.77 -2.62 -24.32
CA PRO A 128 -15.82 -1.38 -25.10
C PRO A 128 -17.08 -1.26 -25.97
N GLU A 129 -17.45 -2.34 -26.68
CA GLU A 129 -18.64 -2.36 -27.54
C GLU A 129 -19.94 -2.12 -26.77
N GLN A 130 -20.02 -2.60 -25.52
CA GLN A 130 -21.19 -2.40 -24.68
C GLN A 130 -21.20 -0.97 -24.10
N LEU A 131 -20.05 -0.46 -23.68
CA LEU A 131 -19.89 0.92 -23.20
C LEU A 131 -20.30 1.93 -24.29
N ASN A 132 -19.85 1.72 -25.53
CA ASN A 132 -20.16 2.61 -26.66
C ASN A 132 -21.65 2.65 -27.04
N ARG A 133 -22.46 1.67 -26.60
CA ARG A 133 -23.90 1.62 -26.84
C ARG A 133 -24.71 2.34 -25.77
N ILE A 134 -24.09 2.72 -24.65
CA ILE A 134 -24.76 3.42 -23.56
C ILE A 134 -24.98 4.87 -23.97
N SER A 135 -26.25 5.29 -23.99
CA SER A 135 -26.61 6.67 -24.33
C SER A 135 -26.21 7.64 -23.20
N PRO A 136 -25.91 8.91 -23.52
CA PRO A 136 -25.67 9.95 -22.52
C PRO A 136 -26.81 10.01 -21.51
N ASN A 137 -26.50 10.32 -20.25
CA ASN A 137 -27.48 10.40 -19.18
C ASN A 137 -28.35 11.65 -19.37
N PRO A 138 -29.66 11.51 -19.67
CA PRO A 138 -30.52 12.67 -19.91
C PRO A 138 -30.80 13.49 -18.65
N ILE A 139 -30.46 12.97 -17.47
CA ILE A 139 -30.69 13.62 -16.17
C ILE A 139 -29.47 14.45 -15.74
N ALA A 140 -28.26 14.11 -16.21
CA ALA A 140 -27.04 14.78 -15.79
C ALA A 140 -26.97 16.20 -16.37
N ALA A 141 -26.70 17.20 -15.52
CA ALA A 141 -26.57 18.58 -15.97
C ALA A 141 -25.29 18.79 -16.78
N LEU A 142 -24.19 18.12 -16.42
CA LEU A 142 -22.93 18.08 -17.18
C LEU A 142 -22.36 16.66 -17.16
N GLU A 143 -21.88 16.17 -18.30
CA GLU A 143 -21.37 14.81 -18.43
C GLU A 143 -20.21 14.73 -19.45
N ILE A 144 -19.22 13.89 -19.16
CA ILE A 144 -18.20 13.45 -20.12
C ILE A 144 -18.55 12.03 -20.57
N VAL A 145 -18.61 11.80 -21.88
CA VAL A 145 -18.94 10.49 -22.48
C VAL A 145 -17.74 10.01 -23.31
N PRO A 146 -17.11 8.89 -22.91
CA PRO A 146 -16.05 8.26 -23.69
C PRO A 146 -16.63 7.31 -24.75
N PHE A 147 -15.97 7.28 -25.90
CA PHE A 147 -16.12 6.26 -26.93
C PHE A 147 -14.77 5.57 -27.13
N PHE A 148 -14.75 4.25 -27.03
CA PHE A 148 -13.54 3.44 -27.12
C PHE A 148 -13.41 2.89 -28.53
N GLU A 149 -12.34 3.26 -29.23
CA GLU A 149 -12.09 2.88 -30.61
C GLU A 149 -11.20 1.62 -30.68
N ASP A 150 -11.29 0.85 -31.77
CA ASP A 150 -10.57 -0.43 -31.94
C ASP A 150 -9.04 -0.26 -31.96
N ASP A 151 -8.54 0.93 -32.24
CA ASP A 151 -7.11 1.28 -32.24
C ASP A 151 -6.56 1.63 -30.85
N GLY A 152 -7.40 1.54 -29.80
CA GLY A 152 -7.06 1.86 -28.42
C GLY A 152 -7.20 3.34 -28.06
N SER A 153 -7.60 4.21 -29.00
CA SER A 153 -7.91 5.60 -28.70
C SER A 153 -9.26 5.75 -28.00
N VAL A 154 -9.37 6.81 -27.20
CA VAL A 154 -10.59 7.20 -26.49
C VAL A 154 -11.04 8.55 -27.01
N ARG A 155 -12.23 8.57 -27.61
CA ARG A 155 -12.88 9.78 -28.08
C ARG A 155 -13.82 10.31 -27.01
N LEU A 156 -13.52 11.50 -26.51
CA LEU A 156 -14.23 12.19 -25.44
C LEU A 156 -15.19 13.22 -26.01
N THR A 157 -16.42 13.19 -25.52
CA THR A 157 -17.46 14.17 -25.84
C THR A 157 -18.08 14.69 -24.56
N ALA A 158 -18.56 15.93 -24.57
CA ALA A 158 -19.18 16.56 -23.41
C ALA A 158 -20.64 16.86 -23.70
N TYR A 159 -21.52 16.64 -22.73
CA TYR A 159 -22.95 16.93 -22.83
C TYR A 159 -23.39 17.81 -21.67
N GLU A 160 -24.29 18.75 -21.96
CA GLU A 160 -24.99 19.57 -20.97
C GLU A 160 -26.49 19.32 -21.14
N HIS A 161 -27.14 18.75 -20.11
CA HIS A 161 -28.55 18.34 -20.18
C HIS A 161 -28.87 17.50 -21.43
N GLY A 162 -27.98 16.56 -21.78
CA GLY A 162 -28.09 15.71 -22.96
C GLY A 162 -27.79 16.39 -24.31
N VAL A 163 -27.44 17.68 -24.32
CA VAL A 163 -27.07 18.43 -25.53
C VAL A 163 -25.55 18.46 -25.68
N LEU A 164 -25.05 18.09 -26.86
CA LEU A 164 -23.61 18.05 -27.15
C LEU A 164 -22.96 19.44 -27.05
N LEU A 165 -21.88 19.51 -26.28
CA LEU A 165 -21.04 20.69 -26.15
C LEU A 165 -19.89 20.66 -27.15
N ARG A 166 -19.72 21.76 -27.87
CA ARG A 166 -18.61 21.97 -28.81
C ARG A 166 -17.52 22.81 -28.15
N ARG A 167 -16.27 22.58 -28.55
CA ARG A 167 -15.07 23.31 -28.09
C ARG A 167 -14.78 23.18 -26.58
N SER A 168 -15.20 22.08 -25.99
CA SER A 168 -14.88 21.69 -24.61
C SER A 168 -13.40 21.43 -24.44
N GLU A 169 -12.86 21.80 -23.29
CA GLU A 169 -11.48 21.52 -22.89
C GLU A 169 -11.50 20.46 -21.80
N PHE A 170 -10.75 19.39 -22.03
CA PHE A 170 -10.63 18.28 -21.10
C PHE A 170 -9.22 18.25 -20.51
N THR A 171 -9.14 18.16 -19.20
CA THR A 171 -7.90 17.94 -18.47
C THR A 171 -7.81 16.47 -18.09
N ILE A 172 -6.76 15.78 -18.53
CA ILE A 172 -6.51 14.37 -18.25
C ILE A 172 -5.37 14.27 -17.26
N ILE A 173 -5.60 13.51 -16.18
CA ILE A 173 -4.65 13.23 -15.12
C ILE A 173 -4.46 11.71 -15.03
N ASP A 174 -3.22 11.27 -15.15
CA ASP A 174 -2.80 9.90 -14.82
C ASP A 174 -2.68 9.77 -13.28
N ARG A 175 -3.50 8.92 -12.68
CA ARG A 175 -3.59 8.73 -11.23
C ARG A 175 -2.58 7.73 -10.68
N ASP A 176 -1.96 6.88 -11.51
CA ASP A 176 -0.94 5.95 -11.02
C ASP A 176 0.41 6.65 -10.77
N PHE A 177 0.56 7.89 -11.26
CA PHE A 177 1.71 8.75 -10.99
C PHE A 177 1.62 9.57 -9.69
N ASP A 178 0.48 9.55 -8.99
CA ASP A 178 0.21 10.44 -7.84
C ASP A 178 1.04 10.10 -6.59
N ASP A 179 1.87 9.05 -6.60
CA ASP A 179 2.52 8.61 -5.37
C ASP A 179 3.85 9.33 -5.05
N HIS A 180 4.58 10.00 -5.98
CA HIS A 180 5.75 10.88 -5.67
C HIS A 180 6.29 11.77 -6.83
N GLY A 181 5.52 12.05 -7.88
CA GLY A 181 5.94 12.97 -8.96
C GLY A 181 4.73 13.78 -9.41
N SER A 182 4.91 15.07 -9.77
CA SER A 182 3.79 15.89 -10.24
C SER A 182 2.98 15.14 -11.32
N PRO A 183 1.64 15.12 -11.23
CA PRO A 183 0.82 14.36 -12.17
C PRO A 183 1.13 14.80 -13.59
N PHE A 184 1.24 13.82 -14.50
CA PHE A 184 1.32 14.15 -15.92
C PHE A 184 -0.05 14.66 -16.37
N GLU A 185 -0.20 15.98 -16.37
CA GLU A 185 -1.41 16.66 -16.80
C GLU A 185 -1.36 16.91 -18.30
N THR A 186 -2.34 16.38 -19.03
CA THR A 186 -2.52 16.62 -20.46
C THR A 186 -3.84 17.32 -20.71
N TRP A 187 -3.82 18.38 -21.51
CA TRP A 187 -5.02 19.09 -21.93
C TRP A 187 -5.31 18.79 -23.40
N ILE A 188 -6.56 18.45 -23.69
CA ILE A 188 -7.06 18.24 -25.05
C ILE A 188 -8.33 19.06 -25.25
N ARG A 189 -8.57 19.51 -26.49
CA ARG A 189 -9.74 20.30 -26.83
C ARG A 189 -10.57 19.60 -27.89
N SER A 190 -11.88 19.67 -27.77
CA SER A 190 -12.76 19.12 -28.80
C SER A 190 -12.75 19.93 -30.09
N ASP A 191 -12.89 19.20 -31.19
CA ASP A 191 -12.96 19.71 -32.55
C ASP A 191 -14.33 20.36 -32.85
N GLU A 192 -14.56 20.73 -34.12
CA GLU A 192 -15.83 21.32 -34.55
C GLU A 192 -17.04 20.36 -34.43
N SER A 193 -16.78 19.05 -34.40
CA SER A 193 -17.79 18.02 -34.17
C SER A 193 -18.14 17.88 -32.69
N GLY A 194 -17.35 18.46 -31.78
CA GLY A 194 -17.52 18.34 -30.33
C GLY A 194 -16.80 17.13 -29.72
N ALA A 195 -15.92 16.46 -30.48
CA ALA A 195 -15.15 15.32 -30.03
C ALA A 195 -13.66 15.67 -29.83
N ALA A 196 -13.04 15.10 -28.81
CA ALA A 196 -11.60 15.15 -28.58
C ALA A 196 -11.04 13.73 -28.52
N THR A 197 -10.07 13.39 -29.36
CA THR A 197 -9.45 12.06 -29.35
C THR A 197 -8.19 12.08 -28.51
N TRP A 198 -8.07 11.12 -27.61
CA TRP A 198 -6.91 10.91 -26.76
C TRP A 198 -6.43 9.46 -26.90
N VAL A 199 -5.10 9.29 -26.95
CA VAL A 199 -4.47 7.96 -26.96
C VAL A 199 -3.85 7.76 -25.58
N PRO A 200 -4.36 6.82 -24.76
CA PRO A 200 -3.77 6.51 -23.47
C PRO A 200 -2.31 6.06 -23.63
N PRO A 201 -1.39 6.51 -22.74
CA PRO A 201 0.02 6.14 -22.81
C PRO A 201 0.26 4.66 -22.46
N GLY A 202 -0.69 4.01 -21.79
CA GLY A 202 -0.64 2.60 -21.39
C GLY A 202 -1.84 2.23 -20.51
N ASP A 203 -1.76 1.06 -19.88
CA ASP A 203 -2.66 0.64 -18.80
C ASP A 203 -2.51 1.58 -17.60
N GLY A 204 -3.61 1.82 -16.88
CA GLY A 204 -3.61 2.64 -15.67
C GLY A 204 -4.94 3.30 -15.38
N GLU A 205 -4.99 4.06 -14.29
CA GLU A 205 -6.15 4.85 -13.89
C GLU A 205 -6.06 6.31 -14.38
N PHE A 206 -7.06 6.78 -15.11
CA PHE A 206 -7.10 8.13 -15.66
C PHE A 206 -8.35 8.87 -15.19
N SER A 207 -8.17 10.12 -14.77
CA SER A 207 -9.25 11.04 -14.46
C SER A 207 -9.30 12.17 -15.47
N ILE A 208 -10.45 12.32 -16.11
CA ILE A 208 -10.71 13.36 -17.10
C ILE A 208 -11.68 14.38 -16.50
N PHE A 209 -11.27 15.64 -16.48
CA PHE A 209 -12.03 16.76 -15.92
C PHE A 209 -12.55 17.67 -17.02
N LEU A 210 -13.75 18.20 -16.79
CA LEU A 210 -14.35 19.27 -17.56
C LEU A 210 -14.99 20.26 -16.58
N ARG A 211 -14.57 21.52 -16.63
CA ARG A 211 -15.13 22.59 -15.81
C ARG A 211 -15.94 23.56 -16.65
N ARG A 212 -17.07 24.01 -16.10
CA ARG A 212 -17.91 25.02 -16.72
C ARG A 212 -18.49 25.97 -15.69
N SER A 213 -18.47 27.25 -16.01
CA SER A 213 -19.10 28.30 -15.22
C SER A 213 -20.19 28.99 -16.03
N VAL A 214 -21.37 29.12 -15.45
CA VAL A 214 -22.54 29.78 -16.06
C VAL A 214 -23.04 30.86 -15.12
N GLU A 215 -23.21 32.09 -15.61
CA GLU A 215 -23.82 33.16 -14.83
C GLU A 215 -25.34 32.94 -14.77
N GLN A 216 -25.84 32.70 -13.56
CA GLN A 216 -27.24 32.41 -13.32
C GLN A 216 -27.56 32.79 -11.87
N LEU A 217 -28.54 33.68 -11.71
CA LEU A 217 -29.07 34.05 -10.41
C LEU A 217 -30.00 32.96 -9.87
N GLY A 218 -29.86 32.61 -8.60
CA GLY A 218 -30.74 31.66 -7.95
C GLY A 218 -30.55 31.61 -6.43
N GLN A 219 -31.31 30.73 -5.78
CA GLN A 219 -31.22 30.47 -4.34
C GLN A 219 -31.07 28.97 -4.08
N TYR A 220 -30.18 28.62 -3.15
CA TYR A 220 -29.99 27.24 -2.66
C TYR A 220 -29.82 27.28 -1.15
N ASN A 221 -30.60 26.49 -0.41
CA ASN A 221 -30.62 26.49 1.07
C ASN A 221 -30.66 27.91 1.68
N GLN A 222 -31.53 28.78 1.15
CA GLN A 222 -31.71 30.18 1.58
C GLN A 222 -30.51 31.11 1.30
N LEU A 223 -29.48 30.65 0.60
CA LEU A 223 -28.35 31.46 0.14
C LEU A 223 -28.51 31.81 -1.34
N GLU A 224 -28.26 33.07 -1.69
CA GLU A 224 -28.28 33.55 -3.07
C GLU A 224 -26.95 33.30 -3.78
N TYR A 225 -27.01 32.92 -5.06
CA TYR A 225 -25.85 32.77 -5.93
C TYR A 225 -26.09 33.50 -7.26
N ALA A 226 -25.02 33.97 -7.88
CA ALA A 226 -25.01 34.66 -9.17
C ALA A 226 -24.34 33.83 -10.29
N ARG A 227 -23.68 32.73 -9.93
CA ARG A 227 -23.03 31.81 -10.88
C ARG A 227 -23.21 30.37 -10.42
N ILE A 228 -23.16 29.47 -11.39
CA ILE A 228 -23.08 28.03 -11.16
C ILE A 228 -21.74 27.55 -11.73
N ASN A 229 -20.99 26.82 -10.93
CA ASN A 229 -19.75 26.15 -11.32
C ASN A 229 -19.99 24.64 -11.32
N ASP A 230 -20.03 24.08 -12.52
CA ASP A 230 -20.18 22.66 -12.77
C ASP A 230 -18.82 22.03 -13.07
N GLU A 231 -18.52 20.93 -12.39
CA GLU A 231 -17.34 20.13 -12.65
C GLU A 231 -17.77 18.69 -12.94
N ALA A 232 -17.46 18.21 -14.15
CA ALA A 232 -17.66 16.83 -14.54
C ALA A 232 -16.33 16.08 -14.50
N VAL A 233 -16.35 14.89 -13.92
CA VAL A 233 -15.19 14.00 -13.79
C VAL A 233 -15.54 12.64 -14.35
N LEU A 234 -14.69 12.11 -15.22
CA LEU A 234 -14.76 10.76 -15.74
C LEU A 234 -13.53 9.98 -15.31
N THR A 235 -13.75 8.91 -14.54
CA THR A 235 -12.72 7.93 -14.17
C THR A 235 -12.75 6.76 -15.15
N ILE A 236 -11.60 6.45 -15.74
CA ILE A 236 -11.40 5.30 -16.62
C ILE A 236 -10.26 4.45 -16.07
N HIS A 237 -10.50 3.16 -15.93
CA HIS A 237 -9.46 2.18 -15.60
C HIS A 237 -9.14 1.33 -16.83
N LEU A 238 -7.88 1.36 -17.28
CA LEU A 238 -7.40 0.58 -18.42
C LEU A 238 -6.53 -0.60 -17.95
N PRO A 239 -6.72 -1.81 -18.51
CA PRO A 239 -7.67 -2.16 -19.56
C PRO A 239 -9.12 -2.18 -19.04
N LEU A 240 -10.08 -1.78 -19.91
CA LEU A 240 -11.51 -1.72 -19.57
C LEU A 240 -12.10 -3.08 -19.18
N VAL A 241 -11.49 -4.15 -19.67
CA VAL A 241 -11.88 -5.54 -19.43
C VAL A 241 -10.74 -6.24 -18.73
N ASP A 242 -11.04 -6.93 -17.63
CA ASP A 242 -10.09 -7.87 -17.04
C ASP A 242 -9.95 -9.08 -17.98
N SER A 243 -8.99 -9.02 -18.89
CA SER A 243 -8.54 -10.18 -19.66
C SER A 243 -7.72 -11.08 -18.72
N GLY A 244 -8.42 -11.81 -17.84
CA GLY A 244 -7.91 -12.36 -16.56
C GLY A 244 -6.61 -13.16 -16.56
N ARG A 245 -6.03 -13.55 -17.71
CA ARG A 245 -4.70 -14.18 -17.77
C ARG A 245 -3.63 -13.29 -18.40
N ASP A 246 -3.93 -12.61 -19.50
CA ASP A 246 -2.94 -11.77 -20.19
C ASP A 246 -2.78 -10.41 -19.49
N ALA A 247 -3.86 -9.80 -19.00
CA ALA A 247 -3.79 -8.63 -18.12
C ALA A 247 -3.10 -8.96 -16.79
N LEU A 248 -3.35 -10.15 -16.23
CA LEU A 248 -2.63 -10.59 -15.03
C LEU A 248 -1.12 -10.71 -15.30
N ILE A 249 -0.72 -11.39 -16.38
CA ILE A 249 0.68 -11.50 -16.77
C ILE A 249 1.29 -10.13 -17.06
N HIS A 250 0.53 -9.22 -17.67
CA HIS A 250 0.96 -7.85 -17.95
C HIS A 250 1.18 -7.04 -16.66
N ARG A 251 0.20 -7.02 -15.74
CA ARG A 251 0.31 -6.38 -14.42
C ARG A 251 1.46 -6.95 -13.62
N VAL A 252 1.61 -8.28 -13.57
CA VAL A 252 2.75 -8.95 -12.91
C VAL A 252 4.07 -8.51 -13.52
N LYS A 253 4.17 -8.47 -14.86
CA LYS A 253 5.39 -8.03 -15.54
C LYS A 253 5.71 -6.57 -15.22
N ILE A 254 4.72 -5.68 -15.29
CA ILE A 254 4.88 -4.26 -14.97
C ILE A 254 5.28 -4.10 -13.51
N ALA A 255 4.59 -4.73 -12.55
CA ALA A 255 4.97 -4.66 -11.14
C ALA A 255 6.35 -5.25 -10.87
N ALA A 256 6.71 -6.37 -11.50
CA ALA A 256 8.01 -6.97 -11.33
C ALA A 256 9.10 -6.01 -11.84
N ILE A 257 8.89 -5.39 -13.00
CA ILE A 257 9.80 -4.41 -13.57
C ILE A 257 9.87 -3.15 -12.70
N GLN A 258 8.73 -2.57 -12.32
CA GLN A 258 8.64 -1.36 -11.49
C GLN A 258 9.25 -1.57 -10.10
N ASN A 259 9.01 -2.72 -9.46
CA ASN A 259 9.64 -3.04 -8.17
C ASN A 259 11.14 -3.26 -8.33
N PHE A 260 11.57 -4.00 -9.35
CA PHE A 260 12.99 -4.28 -9.58
C PHE A 260 13.78 -3.02 -9.92
N LEU A 261 13.18 -2.11 -10.70
CA LEU A 261 13.72 -0.80 -11.04
C LEU A 261 13.35 0.27 -10.01
N GLY A 262 12.67 -0.10 -8.94
CA GLY A 262 12.28 0.79 -7.86
C GLY A 262 13.51 1.24 -7.06
N PRO A 263 13.54 2.48 -6.56
CA PRO A 263 14.71 3.03 -5.89
C PRO A 263 15.14 2.19 -4.69
N LEU A 264 14.20 1.65 -3.91
CA LEU A 264 14.48 0.78 -2.77
C LEU A 264 15.38 -0.42 -3.14
N VAL A 265 15.03 -1.12 -4.21
CA VAL A 265 15.76 -2.30 -4.70
C VAL A 265 17.09 -1.90 -5.31
N LEU A 266 17.10 -0.82 -6.10
CA LEU A 266 18.32 -0.29 -6.70
C LEU A 266 19.34 0.17 -5.65
N PHE A 267 18.91 0.84 -4.58
CA PHE A 267 19.80 1.25 -3.49
C PHE A 267 20.37 0.05 -2.73
N PHE A 268 19.58 -1.00 -2.49
CA PHE A 268 20.11 -2.26 -1.95
C PHE A 268 21.21 -2.84 -2.83
N PHE A 269 20.95 -2.99 -4.15
CA PHE A 269 21.93 -3.54 -5.08
C PHE A 269 23.15 -2.62 -5.27
N LEU A 270 22.97 -1.31 -5.17
CA LEU A 270 24.07 -0.35 -5.18
C LEU A 270 25.02 -0.60 -4.01
N GLY A 271 24.48 -0.78 -2.80
CA GLY A 271 25.28 -1.11 -1.62
C GLY A 271 25.96 -2.47 -1.75
N PHE A 272 25.22 -3.48 -2.20
CA PHE A 272 25.75 -4.83 -2.42
C PHE A 272 26.91 -4.83 -3.44
N PHE A 273 26.70 -4.20 -4.60
CA PHE A 273 27.70 -4.10 -5.66
C PHE A 273 28.90 -3.29 -5.20
N ALA A 274 28.69 -2.17 -4.52
CA ALA A 274 29.77 -1.35 -3.95
C ALA A 274 30.70 -2.19 -3.08
N LYS A 275 30.15 -3.10 -2.26
CA LYS A 275 30.98 -3.97 -1.42
C LYS A 275 31.72 -5.05 -2.22
N ILE A 276 31.08 -5.64 -3.24
CA ILE A 276 31.71 -6.66 -4.09
C ILE A 276 32.89 -6.10 -4.89
N VAL A 277 32.77 -4.88 -5.42
CA VAL A 277 33.89 -4.22 -6.14
C VAL A 277 35.00 -3.71 -5.21
N GLY A 278 34.88 -3.96 -3.90
CA GLY A 278 35.88 -3.56 -2.92
C GLY A 278 35.86 -2.07 -2.57
N SER A 279 34.73 -1.39 -2.77
CA SER A 279 34.60 0.03 -2.42
C SER A 279 34.82 0.23 -0.91
N PRO A 280 35.57 1.28 -0.50
CA PRO A 280 35.79 1.61 0.91
C PRO A 280 34.59 2.33 1.55
N ILE A 281 33.43 2.38 0.88
CA ILE A 281 32.23 3.01 1.43
C ILE A 281 31.79 2.24 2.69
N GLU A 282 31.71 2.99 3.79
CA GLU A 282 31.16 2.53 5.06
C GLU A 282 30.08 3.51 5.52
N PHE A 283 28.93 2.99 5.91
CA PHE A 283 27.85 3.82 6.43
C PHE A 283 28.10 4.10 7.92
N PRO A 284 28.01 5.37 8.37
CA PRO A 284 28.24 5.69 9.78
C PRO A 284 27.25 4.98 10.71
N GLU A 285 27.74 4.25 11.72
CA GLU A 285 26.88 3.50 12.65
C GLU A 285 25.80 4.36 13.32
N MET A 286 26.15 5.58 13.71
CA MET A 286 25.21 6.52 14.33
C MET A 286 24.11 6.94 13.37
N GLY A 287 24.44 7.12 12.08
CA GLY A 287 23.46 7.39 11.04
C GLY A 287 22.52 6.21 10.84
N TYR A 288 23.06 4.99 10.79
CA TYR A 288 22.24 3.78 10.66
C TYR A 288 21.28 3.61 11.85
N ARG A 289 21.75 3.83 13.09
CA ARG A 289 20.89 3.77 14.29
C ARG A 289 19.75 4.80 14.22
N LEU A 290 20.04 6.03 13.80
CA LEU A 290 19.01 7.06 13.66
C LEU A 290 17.96 6.68 12.63
N ILE A 291 18.40 6.13 11.48
CA ILE A 291 17.53 5.62 10.43
C ILE A 291 16.61 4.53 10.98
N VAL A 292 17.15 3.53 11.68
CA VAL A 292 16.35 2.45 12.29
C VAL A 292 15.31 3.00 13.27
N ILE A 293 15.71 3.94 14.14
CA ILE A 293 14.80 4.56 15.11
C ILE A 293 13.66 5.28 14.39
N TYR A 294 14.00 6.10 13.39
CA TYR A 294 13.04 6.84 12.59
C TYR A 294 12.03 5.90 11.93
N LEU A 295 12.50 4.83 11.30
CA LEU A 295 11.65 3.91 10.53
C LEU A 295 10.68 3.15 11.42
N LEU A 296 11.16 2.58 12.53
CA LEU A 296 10.31 1.85 13.47
C LEU A 296 9.26 2.77 14.10
N LEU A 297 9.65 3.99 14.45
CA LEU A 297 8.71 4.98 14.98
C LEU A 297 7.69 5.42 13.94
N SER A 298 8.11 5.68 12.70
CA SER A 298 7.23 6.13 11.61
C SER A 298 6.20 5.05 11.24
N ILE A 299 6.64 3.79 11.12
CA ILE A 299 5.77 2.63 10.88
C ILE A 299 4.75 2.49 12.00
N GLY A 300 5.21 2.57 13.26
CA GLY A 300 4.32 2.48 14.40
C GLY A 300 3.30 3.63 14.39
N TYR A 301 3.76 4.86 14.19
CA TYR A 301 2.93 6.07 14.17
C TYR A 301 1.83 6.01 13.11
N GLU A 302 2.18 5.67 11.88
CA GLU A 302 1.22 5.42 10.79
C GLU A 302 0.24 4.30 11.15
N GLY A 303 0.74 3.18 11.70
CA GLY A 303 -0.11 2.05 12.05
C GLY A 303 -1.10 2.34 13.18
N GLY A 304 -0.69 3.17 14.15
CA GLY A 304 -1.58 3.67 15.18
C GLY A 304 -2.71 4.53 14.61
N HIS A 305 -2.36 5.44 13.70
CA HIS A 305 -3.32 6.31 13.05
C HIS A 305 -4.34 5.52 12.23
N GLN A 306 -3.88 4.55 11.43
CA GLN A 306 -4.76 3.67 10.66
C GLN A 306 -5.66 2.80 11.56
N LEU A 307 -5.14 2.25 12.66
CA LEU A 307 -5.94 1.52 13.65
C LEU A 307 -7.08 2.35 14.24
N ARG A 308 -6.86 3.66 14.44
CA ARG A 308 -7.89 4.59 14.91
C ARG A 308 -8.99 4.77 13.85
N ALA A 309 -8.59 4.89 12.59
CA ALA A 309 -9.49 5.11 11.47
C ALA A 309 -10.45 3.93 11.22
N ASP A 310 -10.01 2.69 11.46
CA ASP A 310 -10.81 1.47 11.29
C ASP A 310 -12.03 1.40 12.24
N GLY A 311 -12.06 2.19 13.33
CA GLY A 311 -13.22 2.38 14.21
C GLY A 311 -13.66 1.18 15.05
N ASN A 312 -13.24 -0.05 14.71
CA ASN A 312 -13.57 -1.28 15.42
C ASN A 312 -12.36 -2.19 15.65
N ILE A 313 -11.55 -1.85 16.65
CA ILE A 313 -10.35 -2.60 17.06
C ILE A 313 -10.64 -4.09 17.35
N THR A 314 -11.89 -4.43 17.70
CA THR A 314 -12.32 -5.81 17.99
C THR A 314 -12.14 -6.73 16.78
N GLN A 315 -12.36 -6.20 15.56
CA GLN A 315 -12.19 -6.98 14.33
C GLN A 315 -10.72 -7.32 14.06
N SER A 316 -9.79 -6.51 14.57
CA SER A 316 -8.35 -6.72 14.42
C SER A 316 -7.78 -7.76 15.38
N ILE A 317 -8.47 -8.06 16.50
CA ILE A 317 -7.95 -8.96 17.55
C ILE A 317 -7.63 -10.36 17.00
N LEU A 318 -8.57 -10.96 16.26
CA LEU A 318 -8.39 -12.30 15.72
C LEU A 318 -7.26 -12.34 14.68
N PRO A 319 -7.21 -11.46 13.66
CA PRO A 319 -6.07 -11.37 12.76
C PRO A 319 -4.73 -11.19 13.47
N LEU A 320 -4.63 -10.26 14.42
CA LEU A 320 -3.38 -10.01 15.15
C LEU A 320 -2.92 -11.23 15.95
N PHE A 321 -3.85 -11.92 16.61
CA PHE A 321 -3.54 -13.17 17.31
C PHE A 321 -3.08 -14.27 16.35
N VAL A 322 -3.74 -14.42 15.21
CA VAL A 322 -3.35 -15.41 14.19
C VAL A 322 -1.99 -15.07 13.58
N GLY A 323 -1.69 -13.78 13.34
CA GLY A 323 -0.36 -13.33 12.90
C GLY A 323 0.72 -13.70 13.91
N PHE A 324 0.51 -13.39 15.19
CA PHE A 324 1.41 -13.77 16.27
C PHE A 324 1.67 -15.29 16.27
N MET A 325 0.61 -16.10 16.24
CA MET A 325 0.71 -17.56 16.19
C MET A 325 1.40 -18.07 14.92
N THR A 326 1.17 -17.42 13.77
CA THR A 326 1.82 -17.76 12.50
C THR A 326 3.32 -17.62 12.65
N ASN A 327 3.81 -16.51 13.19
CA ASN A 327 5.26 -16.30 13.35
C ASN A 327 5.89 -17.16 14.46
N VAL A 328 5.11 -17.57 15.48
CA VAL A 328 5.54 -18.66 16.38
C VAL A 328 5.78 -19.94 15.58
N MET A 329 4.85 -20.34 14.72
CA MET A 329 4.96 -21.58 13.93
C MET A 329 6.04 -21.50 12.86
N VAL A 330 6.21 -20.35 12.20
CA VAL A 330 7.30 -20.11 11.25
C VAL A 330 8.65 -20.21 11.97
N GLY A 331 8.81 -19.55 13.13
CA GLY A 331 10.05 -19.66 13.92
C GLY A 331 10.33 -21.10 14.36
N LEU A 332 9.33 -21.81 14.90
CA LEU A 332 9.47 -23.21 15.32
C LEU A 332 9.87 -24.12 14.16
N SER A 333 9.17 -24.00 13.02
CA SER A 333 9.43 -24.82 11.84
C SER A 333 10.81 -24.52 11.25
N ALA A 334 11.21 -23.24 11.17
CA ALA A 334 12.54 -22.83 10.73
C ALA A 334 13.63 -23.49 11.58
N ILE A 335 13.53 -23.38 12.92
CA ILE A 335 14.51 -23.97 13.85
C ILE A 335 14.58 -25.49 13.70
N LEU A 336 13.42 -26.16 13.64
CA LEU A 336 13.36 -27.62 13.51
C LEU A 336 13.93 -28.11 12.18
N ILE A 337 13.64 -27.41 11.08
CA ILE A 337 14.17 -27.73 9.75
C ILE A 337 15.69 -27.52 9.73
N LEU A 338 16.19 -26.39 10.23
CA LEU A 338 17.62 -26.10 10.30
C LEU A 338 18.37 -27.14 11.15
N HIS A 339 17.82 -27.48 12.32
CA HIS A 339 18.46 -28.38 13.27
C HIS A 339 18.39 -29.84 12.83
N LYS A 340 17.21 -30.33 12.39
CA LYS A 340 17.01 -31.76 12.09
C LYS A 340 17.32 -32.12 10.64
N LEU A 341 16.88 -31.30 9.67
CA LEU A 341 17.04 -31.61 8.25
C LEU A 341 18.41 -31.15 7.75
N PHE A 342 18.77 -29.89 7.99
CA PHE A 342 20.04 -29.33 7.50
C PHE A 342 21.24 -29.63 8.42
N ARG A 343 20.96 -30.08 9.66
CA ARG A 343 21.93 -30.48 10.69
C ARG A 343 22.86 -29.34 11.12
N PHE A 344 22.32 -28.13 11.28
CA PHE A 344 23.02 -27.04 11.95
C PHE A 344 23.06 -27.30 13.46
N ASP A 345 24.08 -26.76 14.14
CA ASP A 345 24.14 -26.78 15.60
C ASP A 345 22.98 -25.99 16.20
N THR A 346 22.72 -26.26 17.48
CA THR A 346 21.59 -25.67 18.22
C THR A 346 21.65 -24.15 18.25
N ALA A 347 22.83 -23.55 18.46
CA ALA A 347 22.96 -22.10 18.54
C ALA A 347 22.62 -21.43 17.21
N ASN A 348 23.20 -21.89 16.12
CA ASN A 348 22.93 -21.36 14.78
C ASN A 348 21.49 -21.64 14.31
N SER A 349 20.93 -22.80 14.62
CA SER A 349 19.55 -23.14 14.26
C SER A 349 18.54 -22.25 14.98
N CYS A 350 18.72 -22.05 16.29
CA CYS A 350 17.85 -21.20 17.09
C CYS A 350 17.97 -19.72 16.72
N ALA A 351 19.19 -19.21 16.53
CA ALA A 351 19.40 -17.82 16.15
C ALA A 351 18.85 -17.53 14.75
N LEU A 352 19.17 -18.36 13.75
CA LEU A 352 18.66 -18.16 12.39
C LEU A 352 17.14 -18.34 12.32
N GLY A 353 16.60 -19.38 12.94
CA GLY A 353 15.14 -19.58 12.94
C GLY A 353 14.37 -18.50 13.68
N ALA A 354 14.98 -17.85 14.69
CA ALA A 354 14.39 -16.68 15.35
C ALA A 354 14.17 -15.52 14.38
N LEU A 355 15.13 -15.27 13.49
CA LEU A 355 15.01 -14.22 12.47
C LEU A 355 13.82 -14.49 11.55
N TYR A 356 13.62 -15.74 11.09
CA TYR A 356 12.50 -16.08 10.20
C TYR A 356 11.13 -15.99 10.87
N GLY A 357 11.05 -16.15 12.19
CA GLY A 357 9.80 -15.92 12.93
C GLY A 357 9.59 -14.47 13.38
N SER A 358 10.39 -13.51 12.90
CA SER A 358 10.45 -12.13 13.45
C SER A 358 10.42 -11.08 12.33
N ASP A 359 9.66 -11.38 11.26
CA ASP A 359 9.26 -10.55 10.11
C ASP A 359 10.26 -9.48 9.59
N SER A 360 9.86 -8.59 8.68
CA SER A 360 10.78 -7.60 8.11
C SER A 360 10.06 -6.33 7.65
N ALA A 361 10.21 -5.27 8.44
CA ALA A 361 9.66 -3.95 8.13
C ALA A 361 10.01 -3.44 6.72
N GLY A 362 11.25 -3.70 6.25
CA GLY A 362 11.69 -3.26 4.92
C GLY A 362 10.97 -3.98 3.77
N LEU A 363 10.78 -5.30 3.88
CA LEU A 363 10.02 -6.07 2.88
C LEU A 363 8.52 -5.77 2.95
N PHE A 364 7.99 -5.53 4.15
CA PHE A 364 6.62 -5.06 4.32
C PHE A 364 6.39 -3.74 3.58
N ALA A 365 7.29 -2.76 3.73
CA ALA A 365 7.20 -1.48 3.02
C ALA A 365 7.22 -1.63 1.48
N VAL A 366 8.09 -2.50 0.95
CA VAL A 366 8.14 -2.81 -0.48
C VAL A 366 6.81 -3.42 -0.95
N ALA A 367 6.30 -4.40 -0.23
CA ALA A 367 5.03 -5.05 -0.56
C ALA A 367 3.85 -4.10 -0.44
N LEU A 368 3.82 -3.24 0.58
CA LEU A 368 2.79 -2.21 0.78
C LEU A 368 2.77 -1.22 -0.38
N SER A 369 3.93 -0.80 -0.89
CA SER A 369 4.00 0.05 -2.06
C SER A 369 3.39 -0.61 -3.31
N LEU A 370 3.66 -1.90 -3.54
CA LEU A 370 3.05 -2.64 -4.65
C LEU A 370 1.54 -2.78 -4.49
N VAL A 371 1.10 -3.19 -3.29
CA VAL A 371 -0.31 -3.42 -3.01
C VAL A 371 -1.13 -2.14 -3.18
N ARG A 372 -0.58 -1.00 -2.73
CA ARG A 372 -1.16 0.33 -2.96
C ARG A 372 -1.13 0.73 -4.43
N GLY A 373 -0.02 0.49 -5.15
CA GLY A 373 0.08 0.79 -6.58
C GLY A 373 -0.88 -0.02 -7.47
N PHE A 374 -1.44 -1.11 -6.95
CA PHE A 374 -2.49 -1.90 -7.61
C PHE A 374 -3.89 -1.66 -7.04
N HIS A 375 -4.05 -0.64 -6.19
CA HIS A 375 -5.32 -0.31 -5.53
C HIS A 375 -5.96 -1.50 -4.82
N LEU A 376 -5.15 -2.45 -4.36
CA LEU A 376 -5.65 -3.63 -3.68
C LEU A 376 -6.11 -3.25 -2.27
N PRO A 377 -7.27 -3.74 -1.81
CA PRO A 377 -7.76 -3.44 -0.47
C PRO A 377 -6.79 -3.94 0.60
N VAL A 378 -6.55 -3.09 1.61
CA VAL A 378 -5.71 -3.35 2.78
C VAL A 378 -6.45 -2.88 4.03
N GLU A 379 -6.43 -3.69 5.09
CA GLU A 379 -6.96 -3.26 6.38
C GLU A 379 -5.98 -2.35 7.12
N GLY A 380 -6.48 -1.32 7.80
CA GLY A 380 -5.65 -0.33 8.51
C GLY A 380 -4.81 -0.93 9.64
N PHE A 381 -5.20 -2.08 10.20
CA PHE A 381 -4.41 -2.76 11.22
C PHE A 381 -3.15 -3.47 10.69
N MET A 382 -2.88 -3.53 9.38
CA MET A 382 -1.73 -4.28 8.85
C MET A 382 -0.36 -3.73 9.30
N SER A 383 -0.27 -2.43 9.54
CA SER A 383 0.93 -1.81 10.13
C SER A 383 1.14 -2.25 11.60
N ALA A 384 0.05 -2.49 12.33
CA ALA A 384 0.11 -3.06 13.68
C ALA A 384 0.37 -4.57 13.67
N MET A 385 -0.09 -5.28 12.63
CA MET A 385 0.23 -6.69 12.39
C MET A 385 1.74 -6.91 12.32
N LEU A 386 2.47 -6.07 11.57
CA LEU A 386 3.93 -6.08 11.53
C LEU A 386 4.53 -6.02 12.94
N ALA A 387 4.05 -5.12 13.81
CA ALA A 387 4.57 -5.03 15.16
C ALA A 387 4.33 -6.27 16.01
N VAL A 388 3.14 -6.86 15.89
CA VAL A 388 2.76 -8.06 16.63
C VAL A 388 3.54 -9.29 16.14
N MET A 389 3.82 -9.36 14.85
CA MET A 389 4.51 -10.47 14.20
C MET A 389 6.03 -10.44 14.39
N GLU A 390 6.62 -9.32 14.83
CA GLU A 390 8.06 -9.20 15.04
C GLU A 390 8.55 -9.95 16.31
N LEU A 391 7.74 -9.99 17.38
CA LEU A 391 8.13 -10.58 18.68
C LEU A 391 8.24 -12.13 18.72
N PRO A 392 7.31 -12.92 18.14
CA PRO A 392 7.27 -14.37 18.27
C PRO A 392 8.60 -15.10 18.03
N GLY A 393 9.29 -14.81 16.93
CA GLY A 393 10.48 -15.55 16.51
C GLY A 393 11.62 -15.43 17.50
N ILE A 394 11.85 -14.22 18.02
CA ILE A 394 12.86 -13.94 19.05
C ILE A 394 12.59 -14.80 20.29
N LEU A 395 11.34 -14.80 20.77
CA LEU A 395 10.94 -15.59 21.94
C LEU A 395 11.14 -17.09 21.70
N VAL A 396 10.67 -17.59 20.56
CA VAL A 396 10.78 -19.01 20.18
C VAL A 396 12.24 -19.45 20.12
N GLY A 397 13.12 -18.67 19.48
CA GLY A 397 14.54 -18.97 19.36
C GLY A 397 15.25 -19.07 20.71
N ILE A 398 15.06 -18.09 21.58
CA ILE A 398 15.68 -18.05 22.91
C ILE A 398 15.17 -19.19 23.79
N ILE A 399 13.86 -19.43 23.79
CA ILE A 399 13.23 -20.48 24.61
C ILE A 399 13.74 -21.86 24.18
N LEU A 400 13.71 -22.17 22.87
CA LEU A 400 14.19 -23.46 22.37
C LEU A 400 15.69 -23.65 22.62
N PHE A 401 16.50 -22.62 22.41
CA PHE A 401 17.94 -22.71 22.67
C PHE A 401 18.20 -23.10 24.12
N ARG A 402 17.54 -22.45 25.08
CA ARG A 402 17.68 -22.77 26.51
C ARG A 402 17.20 -24.18 26.86
N ILE A 403 16.08 -24.63 26.28
CA ILE A 403 15.56 -25.99 26.51
C ILE A 403 16.56 -27.04 26.03
N TRP A 404 17.15 -26.85 24.84
CA TRP A 404 18.07 -27.83 24.25
C TRP A 404 19.50 -27.77 24.80
N THR A 405 19.92 -26.66 25.39
CA THR A 405 21.26 -26.52 25.99
C THR A 405 21.30 -26.82 27.50
N LYS A 406 20.15 -26.90 28.17
CA LYS A 406 20.04 -27.22 29.61
C LYS A 406 20.53 -28.62 30.02
N SER A 407 21.11 -29.42 29.11
CA SER A 407 21.56 -30.79 29.36
C SER A 407 23.08 -30.99 29.49
N THR A 408 23.90 -29.93 29.40
CA THR A 408 25.37 -30.09 29.43
C THR A 408 26.05 -29.03 30.30
N THR A 409 26.07 -29.28 31.61
CA THR A 409 27.05 -28.89 32.67
C THR A 409 26.37 -28.39 33.95
N PRO A 410 26.52 -29.09 35.09
CA PRO A 410 26.05 -28.60 36.40
C PRO A 410 27.16 -27.83 37.12
N THR A 411 27.45 -26.60 36.72
CA THR A 411 28.23 -25.63 37.55
C THR A 411 28.11 -24.24 36.95
N ASP A 412 27.12 -23.45 37.38
CA ASP A 412 27.36 -22.10 37.90
C ASP A 412 26.05 -21.48 38.41
N HIS A 413 26.08 -21.07 39.68
CA HIS A 413 25.04 -20.28 40.33
C HIS A 413 25.15 -18.82 39.86
N SER A 414 24.54 -18.45 38.73
CA SER A 414 24.09 -17.07 38.46
C SER A 414 23.40 -16.93 37.10
N SER A 415 22.09 -17.13 37.08
CA SER A 415 21.10 -16.24 36.46
C SER A 415 19.79 -16.99 36.26
N ASP A 416 19.01 -17.03 37.33
CA ASP A 416 17.58 -17.32 37.25
C ASP A 416 16.87 -16.15 36.52
N HIS A 417 17.12 -16.02 35.22
CA HIS A 417 16.33 -15.14 34.36
C HIS A 417 15.15 -15.94 33.86
N SER A 418 14.09 -15.96 34.69
CA SER A 418 12.74 -16.40 34.36
C SER A 418 12.34 -15.97 32.95
N LEU A 419 11.55 -16.80 32.24
CA LEU A 419 10.95 -16.45 30.94
C LEU A 419 10.26 -15.07 30.98
N ARG A 420 9.71 -14.72 32.15
CA ARG A 420 9.17 -13.39 32.44
C ARG A 420 10.21 -12.30 32.23
N THR A 421 11.42 -12.46 32.75
CA THR A 421 12.51 -11.49 32.61
C THR A 421 12.94 -11.32 31.15
N ILE A 422 12.98 -12.40 30.37
CA ILE A 422 13.30 -12.33 28.93
C ILE A 422 12.20 -11.57 28.18
N LEU A 423 10.93 -11.91 28.45
CA LEU A 423 9.78 -11.22 27.83
C LEU A 423 9.77 -9.73 28.19
N PHE A 424 9.96 -9.38 29.46
CA PHE A 424 10.02 -7.98 29.89
C PHE A 424 11.28 -7.25 29.39
N HIS A 425 12.39 -7.96 29.18
CA HIS A 425 13.58 -7.40 28.57
C HIS A 425 13.36 -7.12 27.08
N GLU A 426 12.71 -8.05 26.36
CA GLU A 426 12.43 -7.90 24.93
C GLU A 426 11.35 -6.84 24.67
N LEU A 427 10.30 -6.77 25.51
CA LEU A 427 9.32 -5.67 25.46
C LEU A 427 9.97 -4.30 25.75
N ARG A 428 11.13 -4.26 26.39
CA ARG A 428 11.93 -3.05 26.62
C ARG A 428 13.01 -2.85 25.56
N SER A 429 13.08 -3.71 24.54
CA SER A 429 14.04 -3.51 23.46
C SER A 429 13.70 -2.20 22.74
N PRO A 430 14.70 -1.39 22.34
CA PRO A 430 14.45 -0.11 21.71
C PRO A 430 13.52 -0.22 20.49
N GLY A 431 13.65 -1.29 19.70
CA GLY A 431 12.82 -1.48 18.53
C GLY A 431 11.34 -1.69 18.87
N VAL A 432 11.04 -2.59 19.81
CA VAL A 432 9.67 -2.89 20.25
C VAL A 432 9.04 -1.67 20.93
N LEU A 433 9.80 -0.95 21.76
CA LEU A 433 9.31 0.27 22.40
C LEU A 433 9.00 1.38 21.40
N LEU A 434 9.84 1.56 20.37
CA LEU A 434 9.59 2.56 19.33
C LEU A 434 8.39 2.21 18.48
N LEU A 435 8.21 0.94 18.15
CA LEU A 435 7.13 0.47 17.31
C LEU A 435 5.78 0.50 18.05
N LEU A 436 5.69 -0.13 19.24
CA LEU A 436 4.48 -0.09 20.07
C LEU A 436 4.18 1.34 20.57
N GLY A 437 5.22 2.09 20.94
CA GLY A 437 5.11 3.49 21.32
C GLY A 437 4.56 4.33 20.17
N GLY A 438 5.09 4.14 18.95
CA GLY A 438 4.58 4.74 17.73
C GLY A 438 3.10 4.43 17.52
N ILE A 439 2.69 3.16 17.63
CA ILE A 439 1.28 2.75 17.49
C ILE A 439 0.38 3.46 18.51
N ILE A 440 0.79 3.51 19.78
CA ILE A 440 0.01 4.18 20.82
C ILE A 440 -0.09 5.68 20.52
N VAL A 441 1.01 6.32 20.16
CA VAL A 441 1.05 7.75 19.85
C VAL A 441 0.19 8.05 18.62
N GLY A 442 0.30 7.26 17.55
CA GLY A 442 -0.52 7.40 16.34
C GLY A 442 -2.01 7.22 16.61
N TYR A 443 -2.37 6.21 17.40
CA TYR A 443 -3.77 5.92 17.75
C TYR A 443 -4.43 7.01 18.58
N ILE A 444 -3.67 7.59 19.52
CA ILE A 444 -4.17 8.67 20.38
C ILE A 444 -4.14 10.02 19.64
N THR A 445 -3.24 10.20 18.67
CA THR A 445 -3.15 11.43 17.88
C THR A 445 -4.42 11.63 17.06
N VAL A 446 -5.01 12.83 17.17
CA VAL A 446 -6.19 13.22 16.39
C VAL A 446 -5.78 13.51 14.94
N PRO A 447 -6.65 13.26 13.95
CA PRO A 447 -6.29 13.42 12.54
C PRO A 447 -5.74 14.81 12.19
N SER A 448 -6.32 15.88 12.77
CA SER A 448 -5.87 17.26 12.56
C SER A 448 -4.42 17.54 12.98
N GLU A 449 -3.89 16.80 13.97
CA GLU A 449 -2.49 16.90 14.39
C GLU A 449 -1.58 15.93 13.61
N TYR A 450 -2.12 14.78 13.19
CA TYR A 450 -1.40 13.79 12.38
C TYR A 450 -0.86 14.40 11.09
N ILE A 451 -1.73 15.06 10.32
CA ILE A 451 -1.41 15.68 9.02
C ILE A 451 -0.25 16.69 9.14
N LYS A 452 -0.18 17.42 10.25
CA LYS A 452 0.89 18.40 10.48
C LYS A 452 2.27 17.76 10.62
N THR A 453 2.31 16.46 10.92
CA THR A 453 3.53 15.68 11.13
C THR A 453 3.84 14.71 9.99
N GLU A 454 2.92 14.50 9.05
CA GLU A 454 3.13 13.68 7.84
C GLU A 454 4.38 14.06 7.05
N PRO A 455 4.69 15.36 6.83
CA PRO A 455 5.90 15.75 6.09
C PRO A 455 7.21 15.28 6.72
N PHE A 456 7.17 14.93 8.02
CA PHE A 456 8.33 14.40 8.71
C PHE A 456 8.30 12.89 8.87
N PHE A 457 7.16 12.26 9.15
CA PHE A 457 7.12 10.81 9.43
C PHE A 457 6.79 9.97 8.20
N ILE A 458 5.94 10.47 7.31
CA ILE A 458 5.33 9.70 6.22
C ILE A 458 5.99 10.04 4.89
N ASP A 459 6.03 11.30 4.52
CA ASP A 459 6.56 11.74 3.21
C ASP A 459 8.02 11.30 2.95
N PRO A 460 8.97 11.43 3.92
CA PRO A 460 10.35 11.05 3.66
C PRO A 460 10.62 9.56 3.88
N PHE A 461 9.62 8.77 4.30
CA PHE A 461 9.78 7.37 4.69
C PHE A 461 10.48 6.54 3.60
N LYS A 462 10.03 6.63 2.35
CA LYS A 462 10.63 5.88 1.22
C LYS A 462 12.08 6.30 0.95
N GLY A 463 12.40 7.59 1.10
CA GLY A 463 13.76 8.11 0.98
C GLY A 463 14.69 7.58 2.08
N VAL A 464 14.23 7.58 3.33
CA VAL A 464 14.99 7.03 4.46
C VAL A 464 15.17 5.51 4.34
N MET A 465 14.15 4.81 3.84
CA MET A 465 14.22 3.38 3.51
C MET A 465 15.29 3.07 2.45
N CYS A 466 15.51 3.93 1.45
CA CYS A 466 16.58 3.75 0.48
C CYS A 466 17.97 3.73 1.16
N LEU A 467 18.21 4.62 2.12
CA LEU A 467 19.47 4.65 2.89
C LEU A 467 19.63 3.40 3.76
N PHE A 468 18.55 2.95 4.39
CA PHE A 468 18.54 1.71 5.17
C PHE A 468 18.89 0.49 4.31
N LEU A 469 18.28 0.38 3.13
CA LEU A 469 18.52 -0.72 2.20
C LEU A 469 19.91 -0.68 1.59
N PHE A 470 20.44 0.50 1.29
CA PHE A 470 21.83 0.67 0.85
C PHE A 470 22.83 0.09 1.86
N GLU A 471 22.68 0.44 3.14
CA GLU A 471 23.53 -0.09 4.21
C GLU A 471 23.36 -1.61 4.41
N ASN A 472 22.14 -2.14 4.28
CA ASN A 472 21.92 -3.58 4.29
C ASN A 472 22.56 -4.29 3.10
N GLY A 473 22.58 -3.66 1.92
CA GLY A 473 23.31 -4.12 0.75
C GLY A 473 24.81 -4.24 1.01
N LEU A 474 25.42 -3.21 1.61
CA LEU A 474 26.84 -3.23 2.00
C LEU A 474 27.14 -4.40 2.95
N LYS A 475 26.32 -4.58 3.99
CA LYS A 475 26.43 -5.70 4.95
C LYS A 475 26.30 -7.05 4.25
N ALA A 476 25.31 -7.23 3.39
CA ALA A 476 25.10 -8.47 2.64
C ALA A 476 26.32 -8.81 1.76
N GLY A 477 26.84 -7.84 1.01
CA GLY A 477 28.02 -8.03 0.17
C GLY A 477 29.27 -8.41 0.97
N SER A 478 29.43 -7.85 2.17
CA SER A 478 30.58 -8.15 3.04
C SER A 478 30.59 -9.59 3.59
N GLN A 479 29.40 -10.18 3.77
CA GLN A 479 29.25 -11.50 4.37
C GLN A 479 29.28 -12.64 3.33
N LEU A 480 29.21 -12.30 2.04
CA LEU A 480 29.24 -13.31 0.97
C LEU A 480 30.60 -14.02 0.88
N SER A 481 31.70 -13.30 1.15
CA SER A 481 33.06 -13.87 1.11
C SER A 481 33.39 -14.80 2.27
N THR A 482 32.63 -14.77 3.37
CA THR A 482 32.89 -15.53 4.60
C THR A 482 32.34 -16.97 4.57
N LEU A 483 31.62 -17.38 3.52
CA LEU A 483 30.98 -18.70 3.43
C LEU A 483 31.58 -19.58 2.32
N ARG A 484 32.66 -20.31 2.63
CA ARG A 484 33.24 -21.30 1.70
C ARG A 484 32.65 -22.71 1.83
N ASN A 485 32.09 -23.09 2.98
CA ASN A 485 31.56 -24.44 3.25
C ASN A 485 30.11 -24.40 3.75
N GLY A 486 29.21 -25.20 3.17
CA GLY A 486 27.81 -25.32 3.60
C GLY A 486 26.85 -24.26 3.05
N ILE A 487 27.32 -23.33 2.20
CA ILE A 487 26.50 -22.25 1.62
C ILE A 487 25.30 -22.77 0.82
N TRP A 488 25.42 -23.92 0.15
CA TRP A 488 24.31 -24.49 -0.63
C TRP A 488 23.12 -24.88 0.26
N LYS A 489 23.36 -25.33 1.50
CA LYS A 489 22.31 -25.64 2.47
C LYS A 489 21.58 -24.38 2.90
N LEU A 490 22.35 -23.32 3.19
CA LEU A 490 21.80 -22.00 3.53
C LEU A 490 21.06 -21.39 2.35
N ALA A 491 21.55 -21.56 1.12
CA ALA A 491 20.89 -21.11 -0.09
C ALA A 491 19.58 -21.84 -0.32
N LEU A 492 19.58 -23.18 -0.23
CA LEU A 492 18.37 -23.97 -0.38
C LEU A 492 17.33 -23.58 0.68
N PHE A 493 17.73 -23.44 1.94
CA PHE A 493 16.84 -23.00 3.00
C PHE A 493 16.34 -21.56 2.77
N GLY A 494 17.24 -20.60 2.55
CA GLY A 494 16.90 -19.19 2.39
C GLY A 494 16.18 -18.83 1.09
N ILE A 495 16.08 -19.77 0.14
CA ILE A 495 15.22 -19.63 -1.03
C ILE A 495 13.89 -20.34 -0.79
N CYS A 496 13.92 -21.63 -0.45
CA CYS A 496 12.70 -22.44 -0.42
C CYS A 496 11.83 -22.16 0.81
N PHE A 497 12.43 -22.07 2.00
CA PHE A 497 11.67 -21.89 3.24
C PHE A 497 10.81 -20.61 3.24
N PRO A 498 11.36 -19.40 2.93
CA PRO A 498 10.55 -18.19 2.97
C PRO A 498 9.42 -18.21 1.91
N LEU A 499 9.66 -18.75 0.72
CA LEU A 499 8.60 -18.86 -0.30
C LEU A 499 7.46 -19.80 0.15
N ILE A 500 7.81 -20.93 0.76
CA ILE A 500 6.81 -21.86 1.32
C ILE A 500 6.06 -21.22 2.49
N ALA A 501 6.78 -20.57 3.41
CA ALA A 501 6.20 -19.91 4.57
C ALA A 501 5.22 -18.80 4.17
N GLY A 502 5.57 -17.99 3.16
CA GLY A 502 4.68 -16.95 2.65
C GLY A 502 3.48 -17.50 1.89
N ALA A 503 3.63 -18.57 1.10
CA ALA A 503 2.50 -19.24 0.45
C ALA A 503 1.50 -19.81 1.48
N LEU A 504 2.01 -20.38 2.58
CA LEU A 504 1.17 -20.82 3.71
C LEU A 504 0.55 -19.63 4.44
N GLY A 505 1.29 -18.55 4.64
CA GLY A 505 0.79 -17.30 5.22
C GLY A 505 -0.38 -16.74 4.40
N LEU A 506 -0.29 -16.76 3.08
CA LEU A 506 -1.36 -16.34 2.17
C LEU A 506 -2.63 -17.20 2.34
N LEU A 507 -2.48 -18.52 2.46
CA LEU A 507 -3.59 -19.42 2.75
C LEU A 507 -4.24 -19.11 4.10
N ILE A 508 -3.43 -18.87 5.14
CA ILE A 508 -3.92 -18.51 6.47
C ILE A 508 -4.69 -17.19 6.40
N ALA A 509 -4.13 -16.17 5.74
CA ALA A 509 -4.77 -14.86 5.54
C ALA A 509 -6.15 -14.98 4.89
N LYS A 510 -6.28 -15.83 3.87
CA LYS A 510 -7.57 -16.13 3.24
C LYS A 510 -8.55 -16.79 4.20
N LEU A 511 -8.08 -17.74 5.02
CA LEU A 511 -8.94 -18.44 5.98
C LEU A 511 -9.48 -17.54 7.09
N ILE A 512 -8.72 -16.51 7.50
CA ILE A 512 -9.16 -15.52 8.48
C ILE A 512 -9.89 -14.33 7.86
N GLY A 513 -10.10 -14.34 6.54
CA GLY A 513 -10.92 -13.35 5.84
C GLY A 513 -10.23 -12.02 5.55
N LEU A 514 -8.89 -11.96 5.50
CA LEU A 514 -8.19 -10.74 5.07
C LEU A 514 -8.48 -10.46 3.59
N SER A 515 -8.55 -9.19 3.24
CA SER A 515 -8.56 -8.71 1.86
C SER A 515 -7.29 -9.12 1.09
N VAL A 516 -7.37 -9.13 -0.25
CA VAL A 516 -6.30 -9.62 -1.12
C VAL A 516 -4.97 -8.87 -0.91
N GLY A 517 -5.02 -7.55 -0.69
CA GLY A 517 -3.83 -6.75 -0.45
C GLY A 517 -3.19 -7.08 0.90
N SER A 518 -3.98 -7.10 1.96
CA SER A 518 -3.52 -7.54 3.28
C SER A 518 -3.01 -8.98 3.33
N ALA A 519 -3.58 -9.87 2.52
CA ALA A 519 -3.12 -11.25 2.44
C ALA A 519 -1.71 -11.35 1.84
N ILE A 520 -1.40 -10.53 0.84
CA ILE A 520 -0.03 -10.40 0.30
C ILE A 520 0.91 -9.85 1.39
N LEU A 521 0.50 -8.82 2.11
CA LEU A 521 1.30 -8.25 3.21
C LEU A 521 1.55 -9.29 4.32
N PHE A 522 0.52 -10.04 4.70
CA PHE A 522 0.62 -11.12 5.69
C PHE A 522 1.56 -12.25 5.22
N ALA A 523 1.49 -12.63 3.94
CA ALA A 523 2.42 -13.60 3.34
C ALA A 523 3.87 -13.11 3.41
N ILE A 524 4.10 -11.81 3.22
CA ILE A 524 5.42 -11.20 3.38
C ILE A 524 5.87 -11.21 4.83
N LEU A 525 5.02 -10.85 5.78
CA LEU A 525 5.34 -10.92 7.21
C LEU A 525 5.65 -12.35 7.68
N ALA A 526 4.97 -13.36 7.14
CA ALA A 526 5.20 -14.76 7.45
C ALA A 526 6.43 -15.37 6.78
N SER A 527 7.02 -14.70 5.77
CA SER A 527 8.15 -15.23 4.99
C SER A 527 9.46 -14.49 5.26
N ALA A 528 9.39 -13.20 5.54
CA ALA A 528 10.55 -12.33 5.56
C ALA A 528 11.32 -12.44 6.89
N PRO A 529 12.63 -12.74 6.86
CA PRO A 529 13.42 -12.76 8.09
C PRO A 529 13.79 -11.36 8.59
N SER A 530 13.87 -11.23 9.91
CA SER A 530 14.26 -10.00 10.61
C SER A 530 15.69 -9.59 10.33
N ASN A 531 15.86 -8.31 10.05
CA ASN A 531 17.17 -7.72 9.76
C ASN A 531 17.53 -6.58 10.72
N ILE A 532 16.65 -6.28 11.68
CA ILE A 532 16.81 -5.17 12.64
C ILE A 532 16.85 -5.73 14.07
N ALA A 533 15.69 -6.11 14.61
CA ALA A 533 15.55 -6.44 16.03
C ALA A 533 16.13 -7.82 16.36
N ALA A 534 15.75 -8.86 15.62
CA ALA A 534 16.16 -10.23 15.97
C ALA A 534 17.67 -10.46 15.94
N PRO A 535 18.46 -9.96 14.96
CA PRO A 535 19.92 -10.11 14.98
C PRO A 535 20.56 -9.51 16.23
N ALA A 536 20.08 -8.35 16.69
CA ALA A 536 20.57 -7.71 17.90
C ALA A 536 20.22 -8.54 19.15
N ALA A 537 18.98 -9.01 19.26
CA ALA A 537 18.53 -9.86 20.37
C ALA A 537 19.30 -11.18 20.43
N MET A 538 19.52 -11.85 19.28
CA MET A 538 20.24 -13.13 19.23
C MET A 538 21.71 -13.00 19.61
N ARG A 539 22.39 -11.89 19.30
CA ARG A 539 23.79 -11.67 19.75
C ARG A 539 23.94 -11.64 21.26
N ILE A 540 22.93 -11.13 21.96
CA ILE A 540 22.92 -11.03 23.42
C ILE A 540 22.49 -12.38 24.02
N ALA A 541 21.40 -12.96 23.50
CA ALA A 541 20.79 -14.14 24.09
C ALA A 541 21.48 -15.47 23.72
N ILE A 542 22.11 -15.53 22.54
CA ILE A 542 22.80 -16.71 21.98
C ILE A 542 24.16 -16.27 21.41
N PRO A 543 25.12 -15.83 22.24
CA PRO A 543 26.41 -15.29 21.77
C PRO A 543 27.27 -16.31 21.02
N GLN A 544 26.97 -17.61 21.16
CA GLN A 544 27.64 -18.70 20.46
C GLN A 544 27.21 -18.83 18.99
N ALA A 545 26.10 -18.22 18.59
CA ALA A 545 25.63 -18.26 17.21
C ALA A 545 26.52 -17.39 16.31
N ASN A 546 26.93 -17.94 15.17
CA ASN A 546 27.78 -17.26 14.19
C ASN A 546 26.96 -16.21 13.41
N PRO A 547 27.28 -14.91 13.54
CA PRO A 547 26.57 -13.86 12.82
C PRO A 547 26.63 -13.97 11.30
N GLY A 548 27.73 -14.49 10.75
CA GLY A 548 27.87 -14.66 9.32
C GLY A 548 26.81 -15.59 8.72
N ILE A 549 26.38 -16.61 9.47
CA ILE A 549 25.35 -17.55 8.99
C ILE A 549 24.00 -16.85 8.83
N TYR A 550 23.53 -16.19 9.88
CA TYR A 550 22.20 -15.62 9.84
C TYR A 550 22.12 -14.36 8.98
N PHE A 551 23.14 -13.50 8.97
CA PHE A 551 23.16 -12.34 8.06
C PHE A 551 23.23 -12.76 6.60
N THR A 552 24.08 -13.72 6.23
CA THR A 552 24.16 -14.12 4.82
C THR A 552 22.87 -14.78 4.37
N THR A 553 22.27 -15.61 5.21
CA THR A 553 21.04 -16.31 4.83
C THR A 553 19.85 -15.34 4.78
N SER A 554 19.69 -14.45 5.75
CA SER A 554 18.56 -13.51 5.78
C SER A 554 18.73 -12.38 4.76
N LEU A 555 19.84 -11.63 4.83
CA LEU A 555 20.08 -10.44 3.99
C LEU A 555 20.68 -10.77 2.63
N GLY A 556 21.62 -11.73 2.56
CA GLY A 556 22.32 -12.05 1.31
C GLY A 556 21.53 -12.93 0.36
N ILE A 557 20.62 -13.76 0.87
CA ILE A 557 19.90 -14.77 0.07
C ILE A 557 18.39 -14.52 0.11
N SER A 558 17.79 -14.53 1.30
CA SER A 558 16.32 -14.51 1.44
C SER A 558 15.73 -13.17 1.04
N PHE A 559 16.35 -12.06 1.48
CA PHE A 559 15.87 -10.73 1.16
C PHE A 559 15.84 -10.47 -0.36
N PRO A 560 16.92 -10.68 -1.15
CA PRO A 560 16.86 -10.58 -2.60
C PRO A 560 15.84 -11.54 -3.23
N THR A 561 15.75 -12.77 -2.73
CA THR A 561 14.80 -13.77 -3.23
C THR A 561 13.36 -13.28 -3.04
N LEU A 562 13.03 -12.74 -1.88
CA LEU A 562 11.69 -12.25 -1.57
C LEU A 562 11.36 -10.98 -2.35
N VAL A 563 12.31 -10.07 -2.54
CA VAL A 563 12.13 -8.89 -3.38
C VAL A 563 11.88 -9.28 -4.84
N ILE A 564 12.74 -10.13 -5.42
CA ILE A 564 12.71 -10.44 -6.86
C ILE A 564 11.59 -11.44 -7.20
N LEU A 565 11.44 -12.47 -6.38
CA LEU A 565 10.53 -13.60 -6.65
C LEU A 565 9.35 -13.61 -5.70
N GLY A 566 9.57 -13.40 -4.40
CA GLY A 566 8.54 -13.54 -3.37
C GLY A 566 7.35 -12.59 -3.56
N VAL A 567 7.60 -11.28 -3.64
CA VAL A 567 6.55 -10.27 -3.80
C VAL A 567 5.71 -10.51 -5.06
N PRO A 568 6.29 -10.67 -6.28
CA PRO A 568 5.50 -11.00 -7.47
C PRO A 568 4.78 -12.35 -7.36
N LEU A 569 5.42 -13.36 -6.77
CA LEU A 569 4.83 -14.70 -6.61
C LEU A 569 3.61 -14.66 -5.69
N PHE A 570 3.69 -13.99 -4.54
CA PHE A 570 2.57 -13.90 -3.61
C PHE A 570 1.42 -13.09 -4.18
N TYR A 571 1.70 -12.07 -5.00
CA TYR A 571 0.67 -11.42 -5.79
C TYR A 571 0.01 -12.39 -6.77
N ILE A 572 0.76 -13.14 -7.59
CA ILE A 572 0.18 -14.12 -8.53
C ILE A 572 -0.68 -15.15 -7.79
N LEU A 573 -0.15 -15.70 -6.70
CA LEU A 573 -0.86 -16.69 -5.89
C LEU A 573 -2.12 -16.09 -5.27
N SER A 574 -2.11 -14.82 -4.86
CA SER A 574 -3.30 -14.18 -4.29
C SER A 574 -4.40 -14.02 -5.33
N GLN A 575 -4.07 -13.67 -6.58
CA GLN A 575 -5.02 -13.59 -7.69
C GLN A 575 -5.62 -14.96 -8.07
N LEU A 576 -4.94 -16.06 -7.77
CA LEU A 576 -5.48 -17.41 -7.96
C LEU A 576 -6.34 -17.88 -6.79
N LEU A 577 -6.08 -17.34 -5.60
CA LEU A 577 -6.76 -17.72 -4.37
C LEU A 577 -8.03 -16.90 -4.13
N TYR A 578 -8.00 -15.61 -4.39
CA TYR A 578 -9.12 -14.67 -4.18
C TYR A 578 -9.96 -14.57 -5.44
#